data_AF-A0A9D7FIE8-F1
#
_entry.id   AF-A0A9D7FIE8-F1
#
_cell.length_a   1.000
_cell.length_b   1.000
_cell.length_c   1.000
_cell.angle_alpha   90.00
_cell.angle_beta   90.00
_cell.angle_gamma   90.00
#
_symmetry.space_group_name_H-M   'P 1'
#
loop_
_entity.id
_entity.type
_entity.pdbx_description
1 polymer ?
#
loop_
_entity_poly.entity_id
_entity_poly.type
_entity_poly.pdbx_seq_one_letter_code
_entity_poly.pdbx_strand_id
1 'polypeptide(L)'
;MRPGHYYLHFFCGLLLFAGIAFPASASTLFVSQLGDDTDGSSWQHAFRSIQKALDAIPDEKGGHTILVRPDTYMEANLAPAFAGAKGQYNVLTADSDGSRGSGRSGFVIIDSSDPSRGLKSVDWWSPFKANPEFSASGWDRWKISHIMATGGDAGLFWDFPPRVEPFSLTVEDSTGIGRAFGGGAAHFQARPDEPVIFRRCKLYCLDWWGDAAGAYVRAENSQMPDAPDITFEDCTLVGPDNALQAGNPGFSGHTRILLKRCHLISQNFSQPRGTPGSGVIYSTIEGRFLHVDLEDCTLMGYKVFGAGQGEVGYSVHGDVKAYVQFEQAVPAGIHRLSQWPAETFGSIAPPVIRPATHGLTLEKIPVNSLCESAPIVWKDRLCLFECVRPASGGHSSDYSIRLTDFTTHEEMAHFAEGYGLACAIVHQGVFHVFASRFASDSRTWNDVTHFKSSDLKNWESEVVIRQENEHLFNSSVCTGKEGFILAYESDDSQYRPFSIKFAHSADLQSWKKLPEAVFGKDRYTACPAVRYADGWYYLLYLEQRSPRWFFETWIARSQDLISWELSLMNPVLSPDDLDGINASDPDIAEFQGRTYLVYSVGDQLTWSKSRVAIYPGSINEFFRSFFP
;
A
#
# COMPACT_ATOMS: atom_id res chain seq x y z
N MET A 1 -68.17 -47.94 -4.07
CA MET A 1 -67.59 -49.08 -3.32
C MET A 1 -66.10 -48.84 -3.21
N ARG A 2 -65.56 -48.73 -1.98
CA ARG A 2 -64.11 -48.71 -1.75
C ARG A 2 -63.52 -50.10 -2.03
N PRO A 3 -62.29 -50.20 -2.53
CA PRO A 3 -61.45 -51.36 -2.23
C PRO A 3 -60.21 -50.95 -1.44
N GLY A 4 -59.89 -51.78 -0.45
CA GLY A 4 -58.82 -51.62 0.53
C GLY A 4 -57.44 -52.06 0.05
N HIS A 5 -56.48 -51.68 0.89
CA HIS A 5 -55.04 -51.85 0.78
C HIS A 5 -54.55 -53.31 0.83
N TYR A 6 -53.50 -53.59 0.06
CA TYR A 6 -52.47 -54.57 0.40
C TYR A 6 -51.08 -53.97 0.13
N TYR A 7 -50.19 -54.10 1.12
CA TYR A 7 -48.80 -53.65 1.13
C TYR A 7 -47.89 -54.57 0.32
N LEU A 8 -46.92 -53.99 -0.40
CA LEU A 8 -45.74 -54.68 -0.92
C LEU A 8 -44.49 -53.86 -0.58
N HIS A 9 -43.57 -54.48 0.18
CA HIS A 9 -42.28 -53.91 0.55
C HIS A 9 -41.35 -53.77 -0.66
N PHE A 10 -40.80 -52.57 -0.87
CA PHE A 10 -39.72 -52.32 -1.83
C PHE A 10 -38.41 -52.01 -1.08
N PHE A 11 -37.39 -52.82 -1.34
CA PHE A 11 -36.01 -52.59 -0.94
C PHE A 11 -35.44 -51.39 -1.73
N CYS A 12 -34.93 -50.38 -1.04
CA CYS A 12 -34.23 -49.24 -1.64
C CYS A 12 -32.73 -49.55 -1.71
N GLY A 13 -32.22 -49.82 -2.90
CA GLY A 13 -30.79 -49.91 -3.18
C GLY A 13 -30.22 -48.51 -3.44
N LEU A 14 -29.30 -48.06 -2.58
CA LEU A 14 -28.53 -46.84 -2.76
C LEU A 14 -27.55 -47.02 -3.93
N LEU A 15 -27.81 -46.35 -5.06
CA LEU A 15 -26.81 -46.17 -6.13
C LEU A 15 -26.02 -44.89 -5.84
N LEU A 16 -24.77 -45.06 -5.42
CA LEU A 16 -23.76 -44.00 -5.35
C LEU A 16 -23.53 -43.45 -6.77
N PHE A 17 -24.02 -42.25 -7.06
CA PHE A 17 -23.55 -41.47 -8.19
C PHE A 17 -22.14 -40.97 -7.87
N ALA A 18 -21.14 -41.59 -8.50
CA ALA A 18 -19.81 -41.02 -8.61
C ALA A 18 -19.95 -39.70 -9.40
N GLY A 19 -19.74 -38.59 -8.70
CA GLY A 19 -19.68 -37.27 -9.31
C GLY A 19 -18.56 -37.24 -10.33
N ILE A 20 -18.90 -36.99 -11.58
CA ILE A 20 -17.95 -36.60 -12.62
C ILE A 20 -17.43 -35.23 -12.20
N ALA A 21 -16.21 -35.18 -11.65
CA ALA A 21 -15.51 -33.92 -11.41
C ALA A 21 -15.22 -33.29 -12.77
N PHE A 22 -15.94 -32.22 -13.10
CA PHE A 22 -15.55 -31.33 -14.19
C PHE A 22 -14.14 -30.81 -13.89
N PRO A 23 -13.26 -30.66 -14.90
CA PRO A 23 -11.95 -30.07 -14.67
C PRO A 23 -12.15 -28.68 -14.05
N ALA A 24 -11.56 -28.46 -12.87
CA ALA A 24 -11.56 -27.15 -12.23
C ALA A 24 -10.98 -26.13 -13.23
N SER A 25 -11.77 -25.09 -13.52
CA SER A 25 -11.31 -23.94 -14.31
C SER A 25 -10.13 -23.27 -13.62
N ALA A 26 -9.26 -22.62 -14.39
CA ALA A 26 -8.32 -21.65 -13.86
C ALA A 26 -9.05 -20.70 -12.89
N SER A 27 -8.53 -20.59 -11.67
CA SER A 27 -9.12 -19.78 -10.59
C SER A 27 -8.43 -18.43 -10.50
N THR A 28 -9.19 -17.39 -10.16
CA THR A 28 -8.64 -16.09 -9.74
C THR A 28 -8.97 -15.92 -8.26
N LEU A 29 -7.92 -15.75 -7.45
CA LEU A 29 -8.01 -15.50 -6.02
C LEU A 29 -7.62 -14.06 -5.72
N PHE A 30 -8.38 -13.40 -4.86
CA PHE A 30 -8.17 -12.00 -4.50
C PHE A 30 -7.54 -11.89 -3.11
N VAL A 31 -6.59 -10.96 -2.97
CA VAL A 31 -5.92 -10.64 -1.70
C VAL A 31 -6.06 -9.16 -1.37
N SER A 32 -6.61 -8.85 -0.20
CA SER A 32 -6.87 -7.49 0.27
C SER A 32 -6.96 -7.46 1.79
N GLN A 33 -6.31 -6.48 2.44
CA GLN A 33 -6.51 -6.24 3.88
C GLN A 33 -7.94 -5.84 4.24
N LEU A 34 -8.72 -5.38 3.26
CA LEU A 34 -10.13 -5.01 3.42
C LEU A 34 -11.10 -6.19 3.21
N GLY A 35 -10.59 -7.34 2.74
CA GLY A 35 -11.41 -8.53 2.54
C GLY A 35 -11.94 -9.09 3.87
N ASP A 36 -12.97 -9.92 3.78
CA ASP A 36 -13.52 -10.65 4.93
C ASP A 36 -12.72 -11.93 5.30
N ASP A 37 -11.67 -12.24 4.53
CA ASP A 37 -10.75 -13.37 4.74
C ASP A 37 -11.40 -14.76 4.60
N THR A 38 -12.39 -14.90 3.69
CA THR A 38 -13.15 -16.15 3.50
C THR A 38 -12.57 -17.08 2.43
N ASP A 39 -12.88 -16.86 1.15
CA ASP A 39 -12.59 -17.82 0.06
C ASP A 39 -11.76 -17.25 -1.10
N GLY A 40 -11.51 -15.95 -1.10
CA GLY A 40 -10.75 -15.27 -2.13
C GLY A 40 -11.48 -15.13 -3.46
N SER A 41 -12.79 -15.33 -3.54
CA SER A 41 -13.55 -15.33 -4.82
C SER A 41 -13.78 -13.94 -5.42
N SER A 42 -13.63 -12.88 -4.63
CA SER A 42 -13.83 -11.48 -5.02
C SER A 42 -13.05 -10.54 -4.10
N TRP A 43 -13.00 -9.24 -4.38
CA TRP A 43 -12.38 -8.26 -3.47
C TRP A 43 -13.04 -8.22 -2.08
N GLN A 44 -14.35 -8.42 -2.01
CA GLN A 44 -15.09 -8.49 -0.75
C GLN A 44 -14.72 -9.76 0.05
N HIS A 45 -14.62 -10.89 -0.66
CA HIS A 45 -14.27 -12.18 -0.08
C HIS A 45 -12.77 -12.47 -0.05
N ALA A 46 -11.94 -11.44 -0.28
CA ALA A 46 -10.50 -11.59 -0.47
C ALA A 46 -9.81 -12.12 0.80
N PHE A 47 -8.78 -12.94 0.59
CA PHE A 47 -7.87 -13.32 1.68
C PHE A 47 -7.12 -12.08 2.19
N ARG A 48 -6.82 -12.05 3.48
CA ARG A 48 -5.97 -10.98 4.07
C ARG A 48 -4.48 -11.27 3.98
N SER A 49 -4.10 -12.42 3.47
CA SER A 49 -2.72 -12.91 3.34
C SER A 49 -2.48 -13.49 1.96
N ILE A 50 -1.31 -13.19 1.40
CA ILE A 50 -0.83 -13.78 0.14
C ILE A 50 -0.59 -15.27 0.34
N GLN A 51 -0.01 -15.70 1.48
CA GLN A 51 0.19 -17.13 1.76
C GLN A 51 -1.13 -17.91 1.76
N LYS A 52 -2.21 -17.39 2.35
CA LYS A 52 -3.52 -18.05 2.30
C LYS A 52 -4.03 -18.25 0.87
N ALA A 53 -3.83 -17.26 0.00
CA ALA A 53 -4.19 -17.39 -1.40
C ALA A 53 -3.31 -18.42 -2.13
N LEU A 54 -2.02 -18.49 -1.80
CA LEU A 54 -1.11 -19.52 -2.33
C LEU A 54 -1.53 -20.94 -1.89
N ASP A 55 -1.97 -21.10 -0.64
CA ASP A 55 -2.47 -22.37 -0.09
C ASP A 55 -3.82 -22.80 -0.71
N ALA A 56 -4.61 -21.83 -1.18
CA ALA A 56 -5.93 -22.06 -1.77
C ALA A 56 -5.88 -22.42 -3.27
N ILE A 57 -4.70 -22.46 -3.89
CA ILE A 57 -4.55 -23.00 -5.25
C ILE A 57 -4.98 -24.48 -5.25
N PRO A 58 -5.92 -24.90 -6.13
CA PRO A 58 -6.58 -26.19 -5.99
C PRO A 58 -5.79 -27.38 -6.55
N ASP A 59 -4.90 -27.15 -7.53
CA ASP A 59 -4.16 -28.22 -8.19
C ASP A 59 -2.88 -27.73 -8.90
N GLU A 60 -2.14 -28.67 -9.49
CA GLU A 60 -0.87 -28.45 -10.20
C GLU A 60 -1.03 -28.24 -11.72
N LYS A 61 -2.25 -28.02 -12.23
CA LYS A 61 -2.47 -27.84 -13.68
C LYS A 61 -2.04 -26.47 -14.19
N GLY A 62 -1.77 -25.53 -13.28
CA GLY A 62 -1.33 -24.19 -13.60
C GLY A 62 -2.44 -23.30 -14.17
N GLY A 63 -2.10 -22.06 -14.52
CA GLY A 63 -3.04 -21.06 -15.05
C GLY A 63 -3.87 -20.34 -14.00
N HIS A 64 -3.61 -20.58 -12.71
CA HIS A 64 -4.29 -19.89 -11.62
C HIS A 64 -3.71 -18.48 -11.43
N THR A 65 -4.52 -17.54 -10.95
CA THR A 65 -4.12 -16.15 -10.72
C THR A 65 -4.39 -15.76 -9.27
N ILE A 66 -3.42 -15.12 -8.62
CA ILE A 66 -3.57 -14.39 -7.37
C ILE A 66 -3.44 -12.91 -7.70
N LEU A 67 -4.52 -12.17 -7.49
CA LEU A 67 -4.60 -10.73 -7.71
C LEU A 67 -4.59 -10.00 -6.37
N VAL A 68 -3.60 -9.14 -6.18
CA VAL A 68 -3.33 -8.49 -4.89
C VAL A 68 -3.65 -6.99 -4.97
N ARG A 69 -4.42 -6.48 -4.01
CA ARG A 69 -4.71 -5.05 -3.87
C ARG A 69 -3.47 -4.31 -3.39
N PRO A 70 -3.09 -3.15 -3.96
CA PRO A 70 -2.00 -2.32 -3.45
C PRO A 70 -2.10 -2.02 -1.96
N ASP A 71 -1.13 -2.53 -1.20
CA ASP A 71 -0.95 -2.29 0.22
C ASP A 71 0.41 -2.85 0.69
N THR A 72 0.73 -2.67 1.97
CA THR A 72 1.88 -3.32 2.62
C THR A 72 1.46 -4.57 3.37
N TYR A 73 1.83 -5.75 2.86
CA TYR A 73 1.59 -7.05 3.46
C TYR A 73 2.83 -7.47 4.25
N MET A 74 2.69 -7.50 5.58
CA MET A 74 3.76 -7.93 6.49
C MET A 74 3.85 -9.47 6.50
N GLU A 75 4.47 -10.04 5.47
CA GLU A 75 4.60 -11.47 5.25
C GLU A 75 6.05 -11.86 4.89
N ALA A 76 6.43 -13.08 5.25
CA ALA A 76 7.74 -13.65 4.95
C ALA A 76 7.58 -15.15 4.68
N ASN A 77 8.57 -15.73 4.00
CA ASN A 77 8.66 -17.14 3.70
C ASN A 77 7.45 -17.69 2.92
N LEU A 78 7.01 -16.93 1.90
CA LEU A 78 5.94 -17.35 1.01
C LEU A 78 6.36 -18.60 0.22
N ALA A 79 5.47 -19.60 0.20
CA ALA A 79 5.68 -20.87 -0.48
C ALA A 79 4.34 -21.40 -1.04
N PRO A 80 4.17 -21.49 -2.37
CA PRO A 80 2.99 -22.11 -2.97
C PRO A 80 3.00 -23.62 -2.77
N ALA A 81 1.80 -24.18 -2.59
CA ALA A 81 1.61 -25.63 -2.55
C ALA A 81 1.87 -26.29 -3.92
N PHE A 82 1.59 -25.58 -5.01
CA PHE A 82 1.66 -26.11 -6.37
C PHE A 82 2.44 -25.19 -7.32
N ALA A 83 3.30 -25.82 -8.12
CA ALA A 83 3.91 -25.22 -9.30
C ALA A 83 2.87 -24.97 -10.42
N GLY A 84 3.24 -24.16 -11.40
CA GLY A 84 2.50 -24.08 -12.66
C GLY A 84 2.80 -25.28 -13.57
N ALA A 85 2.04 -25.40 -14.67
CA ALA A 85 2.27 -26.42 -15.68
C ALA A 85 2.87 -25.84 -16.95
N LYS A 86 3.47 -26.70 -17.79
CA LYS A 86 4.07 -26.29 -19.07
C LYS A 86 3.02 -25.58 -19.94
N GLY A 87 3.31 -24.33 -20.32
CA GLY A 87 2.38 -23.49 -21.09
C GLY A 87 1.19 -22.92 -20.30
N GLN A 88 1.06 -23.23 -19.01
CA GLN A 88 0.00 -22.75 -18.10
C GLN A 88 0.65 -22.25 -16.80
N TYR A 89 1.28 -21.07 -16.85
CA TYR A 89 1.95 -20.52 -15.69
C TYR A 89 0.91 -20.00 -14.69
N ASN A 90 1.17 -20.22 -13.40
CA ASN A 90 0.44 -19.51 -12.35
C ASN A 90 0.87 -18.04 -12.34
N VAL A 91 0.02 -17.14 -11.84
CA VAL A 91 0.26 -15.70 -11.85
C VAL A 91 0.08 -15.14 -10.45
N LEU A 92 1.06 -14.38 -9.95
CA LEU A 92 0.93 -13.50 -8.80
C LEU A 92 1.12 -12.06 -9.27
N THR A 93 0.08 -11.23 -9.17
CA THR A 93 0.14 -9.86 -9.70
C THR A 93 -0.58 -8.87 -8.82
N ALA A 94 -0.10 -7.62 -8.79
CA ALA A 94 -0.86 -6.52 -8.22
C ALA A 94 -1.92 -5.97 -9.19
N ASP A 95 -3.00 -5.41 -8.65
CA ASP A 95 -3.84 -4.42 -9.31
C ASP A 95 -3.24 -3.02 -9.14
N SER A 96 -2.01 -2.83 -9.64
CA SER A 96 -1.17 -1.67 -9.32
C SER A 96 -1.76 -0.32 -9.77
N ASP A 97 -2.52 -0.30 -10.87
CA ASP A 97 -3.19 0.92 -11.36
C ASP A 97 -4.64 1.06 -10.86
N GLY A 98 -5.17 0.05 -10.14
CA GLY A 98 -6.55 0.00 -9.65
C GLY A 98 -7.59 -0.36 -10.71
N SER A 99 -7.17 -0.67 -11.95
CA SER A 99 -8.09 -0.93 -13.08
C SER A 99 -8.91 -2.21 -12.93
N ARG A 100 -8.51 -3.12 -12.04
CA ARG A 100 -9.19 -4.39 -11.77
C ARG A 100 -10.10 -4.30 -10.54
N GLY A 101 -10.40 -3.11 -10.06
CA GLY A 101 -11.41 -2.85 -9.04
C GLY A 101 -10.94 -3.08 -7.60
N SER A 102 -9.62 -3.15 -7.36
CA SER A 102 -9.09 -3.22 -5.98
C SER A 102 -9.33 -1.94 -5.18
N GLY A 103 -9.66 -0.86 -5.88
CA GLY A 103 -9.98 0.43 -5.32
C GLY A 103 -8.80 1.26 -4.85
N ARG A 104 -7.58 0.80 -5.13
CA ARG A 104 -6.35 1.54 -4.84
C ARG A 104 -5.35 1.32 -5.95
N SER A 105 -4.54 2.34 -6.21
CA SER A 105 -3.35 2.23 -7.04
C SER A 105 -2.10 2.41 -6.20
N GLY A 106 -1.02 1.75 -6.56
CA GLY A 106 0.26 1.83 -5.89
C GLY A 106 0.97 0.48 -5.90
N PHE A 107 2.00 0.37 -5.08
CA PHE A 107 2.73 -0.88 -4.92
C PHE A 107 1.97 -1.86 -4.04
N VAL A 108 2.00 -3.13 -4.42
CA VAL A 108 1.87 -4.22 -3.44
C VAL A 108 3.26 -4.46 -2.88
N ILE A 109 3.43 -4.19 -1.59
CA ILE A 109 4.70 -4.35 -0.87
C ILE A 109 4.59 -5.62 -0.03
N ILE A 110 5.38 -6.64 -0.34
CA ILE A 110 5.62 -7.80 0.52
C ILE A 110 6.80 -7.45 1.40
N ASP A 111 6.53 -7.09 2.65
CA ASP A 111 7.52 -6.62 3.61
C ASP A 111 7.78 -7.69 4.68
N SER A 112 8.95 -8.31 4.62
CA SER A 112 9.40 -9.31 5.58
C SER A 112 10.05 -8.72 6.83
N SER A 113 9.98 -7.41 7.06
CA SER A 113 10.52 -6.79 8.27
C SER A 113 9.86 -7.35 9.53
N ASP A 114 10.55 -7.21 10.66
CA ASP A 114 9.89 -7.35 11.95
C ASP A 114 8.92 -6.16 12.13
N PRO A 115 7.61 -6.38 12.37
CA PRO A 115 6.63 -5.29 12.44
C PRO A 115 6.91 -4.25 13.54
N SER A 116 7.74 -4.59 14.53
CA SER A 116 8.10 -3.71 15.65
C SER A 116 9.54 -3.20 15.59
N ARG A 117 10.46 -3.93 14.94
CA ARG A 117 11.91 -3.65 14.94
C ARG A 117 12.47 -3.21 13.59
N GLY A 118 11.69 -3.33 12.52
CA GLY A 118 12.12 -2.98 11.16
C GLY A 118 12.90 -4.10 10.47
N LEU A 119 13.79 -3.71 9.54
CA LEU A 119 14.50 -4.60 8.62
C LEU A 119 15.08 -5.84 9.33
N LYS A 120 14.61 -7.04 8.94
CA LYS A 120 15.07 -8.30 9.50
C LYS A 120 16.17 -8.91 8.64
N SER A 121 17.35 -8.32 8.79
CA SER A 121 18.61 -8.69 8.13
C SER A 121 19.22 -9.97 8.71
N VAL A 122 18.63 -11.14 8.42
CA VAL A 122 19.10 -12.46 8.89
C VAL A 122 19.06 -13.45 7.74
N ASP A 123 20.14 -14.22 7.55
CA ASP A 123 20.21 -15.27 6.54
C ASP A 123 18.94 -16.13 6.53
N TRP A 124 18.45 -16.45 5.32
CA TRP A 124 17.27 -17.29 5.10
C TRP A 124 15.92 -16.67 5.50
N TRP A 125 15.90 -15.39 5.89
CA TRP A 125 14.65 -14.69 6.18
C TRP A 125 14.29 -13.73 5.03
N SER A 126 13.34 -14.11 4.18
CA SER A 126 13.01 -13.36 2.95
C SER A 126 11.52 -13.39 2.62
N PRO A 127 11.02 -12.58 1.67
CA PRO A 127 9.65 -12.65 1.17
C PRO A 127 9.29 -14.04 0.65
N PHE A 128 10.20 -14.67 -0.09
CA PHE A 128 10.05 -16.03 -0.58
C PHE A 128 10.83 -16.99 0.31
N LYS A 129 10.23 -18.14 0.63
CA LYS A 129 10.85 -19.09 1.55
C LYS A 129 12.17 -19.61 0.98
N ALA A 130 13.21 -19.51 1.79
CA ALA A 130 14.52 -20.11 1.54
C ALA A 130 15.05 -20.63 2.88
N ASN A 131 15.56 -21.87 2.92
CA ASN A 131 16.38 -22.39 4.01
C ASN A 131 17.12 -23.64 3.51
N PRO A 132 18.17 -24.13 4.19
CA PRO A 132 18.98 -25.26 3.72
C PRO A 132 18.22 -26.58 3.47
N GLU A 133 17.00 -26.73 4.00
CA GLU A 133 16.17 -27.93 3.90
C GLU A 133 14.94 -27.72 3.02
N PHE A 134 14.82 -26.58 2.33
CA PHE A 134 13.64 -26.20 1.54
C PHE A 134 13.99 -25.78 0.12
N SER A 135 13.35 -26.44 -0.85
CA SER A 135 13.43 -26.08 -2.27
C SER A 135 12.29 -25.16 -2.65
N ALA A 136 12.60 -24.10 -3.39
CA ALA A 136 11.63 -23.18 -3.97
C ALA A 136 10.87 -23.75 -5.19
N SER A 137 10.90 -25.06 -5.45
CA SER A 137 10.25 -25.66 -6.63
C SER A 137 8.75 -25.47 -6.75
N GLY A 138 8.05 -25.13 -5.66
CA GLY A 138 6.66 -24.67 -5.76
C GLY A 138 6.49 -23.41 -6.62
N TRP A 139 7.53 -22.57 -6.73
CA TRP A 139 7.55 -21.37 -7.57
C TRP A 139 7.86 -21.66 -9.04
N ASP A 140 8.08 -22.92 -9.43
CA ASP A 140 8.30 -23.29 -10.82
C ASP A 140 7.08 -22.95 -11.69
N ARG A 141 7.34 -22.34 -12.85
CA ARG A 141 6.33 -21.85 -13.80
C ARG A 141 5.33 -20.87 -13.19
N TRP A 142 5.84 -19.91 -12.42
CA TRP A 142 5.08 -18.73 -12.01
C TRP A 142 5.43 -17.50 -12.84
N LYS A 143 4.47 -16.59 -12.96
CA LYS A 143 4.65 -15.21 -13.42
C LYS A 143 4.37 -14.28 -12.27
N ILE A 144 5.31 -13.42 -11.94
CA ILE A 144 5.19 -12.44 -10.87
C ILE A 144 5.26 -11.05 -11.49
N SER A 145 4.30 -10.18 -11.22
CA SER A 145 4.38 -8.82 -11.74
C SER A 145 3.81 -7.75 -10.82
N HIS A 146 4.37 -6.54 -10.92
CA HIS A 146 3.95 -5.37 -10.15
C HIS A 146 4.06 -5.54 -8.62
N ILE A 147 5.03 -6.35 -8.17
CA ILE A 147 5.29 -6.60 -6.75
C ILE A 147 6.56 -5.88 -6.31
N MET A 148 6.54 -5.30 -5.10
CA MET A 148 7.73 -4.87 -4.38
C MET A 148 8.02 -5.85 -3.23
N ALA A 149 9.14 -6.55 -3.26
CA ALA A 149 9.52 -7.53 -2.24
C ALA A 149 10.72 -7.01 -1.42
N THR A 150 10.58 -6.91 -0.09
CA THR A 150 11.59 -6.29 0.78
C THR A 150 11.54 -6.77 2.24
N GLY A 151 12.32 -6.13 3.13
CA GLY A 151 12.25 -6.30 4.58
C GLY A 151 13.10 -7.43 5.15
N GLY A 152 13.83 -8.16 4.30
CA GLY A 152 14.62 -9.33 4.69
C GLY A 152 15.99 -9.42 4.04
N ASP A 153 16.52 -10.64 4.08
CA ASP A 153 17.81 -11.04 3.52
C ASP A 153 17.84 -10.86 2.00
N ALA A 154 16.80 -11.32 1.31
CA ALA A 154 16.64 -11.16 -0.12
C ALA A 154 15.33 -10.46 -0.50
N GLY A 155 15.27 -9.94 -1.72
CA GLY A 155 14.06 -9.42 -2.38
C GLY A 155 13.38 -10.47 -3.25
N LEU A 156 13.44 -10.29 -4.57
CA LEU A 156 12.84 -11.20 -5.58
C LEU A 156 13.80 -12.35 -5.91
N PHE A 157 14.03 -13.24 -4.95
CA PHE A 157 15.04 -14.29 -5.03
C PHE A 157 14.50 -15.68 -4.66
N TRP A 158 14.96 -16.72 -5.39
CA TRP A 158 14.55 -18.11 -5.19
C TRP A 158 15.77 -19.04 -5.06
N ASP A 159 15.80 -19.86 -4.02
CA ASP A 159 16.87 -20.83 -3.78
C ASP A 159 16.30 -22.25 -3.67
N PHE A 160 17.06 -23.25 -4.14
CA PHE A 160 16.57 -24.62 -4.32
C PHE A 160 17.25 -25.71 -3.46
N PRO A 161 17.95 -25.44 -2.34
CA PRO A 161 18.54 -26.53 -1.56
C PRO A 161 17.46 -27.49 -1.02
N PRO A 162 17.79 -28.74 -0.70
CA PRO A 162 19.08 -29.39 -0.91
C PRO A 162 19.20 -30.04 -2.30
N ARG A 163 18.35 -29.67 -3.28
CA ARG A 163 18.26 -30.37 -4.58
C ARG A 163 18.32 -29.42 -5.76
N VAL A 164 19.17 -29.73 -6.72
CA VAL A 164 19.15 -29.06 -8.01
C VAL A 164 17.93 -29.53 -8.81
N GLU A 165 17.01 -28.62 -9.09
CA GLU A 165 15.76 -28.91 -9.80
C GLU A 165 15.61 -28.02 -11.05
N PRO A 166 14.97 -28.52 -12.13
CA PRO A 166 14.67 -27.70 -13.30
C PRO A 166 13.70 -26.57 -12.94
N PHE A 167 14.02 -25.33 -13.32
CA PHE A 167 13.27 -24.15 -12.91
C PHE A 167 12.98 -23.17 -14.06
N SER A 168 11.79 -22.59 -14.02
CA SER A 168 11.29 -21.56 -14.93
C SER A 168 10.48 -20.53 -14.15
N LEU A 169 10.72 -19.25 -14.40
CA LEU A 169 10.02 -18.15 -13.73
C LEU A 169 10.02 -16.92 -14.64
N THR A 170 8.97 -16.13 -14.61
CA THR A 170 8.98 -14.79 -15.20
C THR A 170 8.64 -13.76 -14.15
N VAL A 171 9.50 -12.76 -13.97
CA VAL A 171 9.27 -11.62 -13.08
C VAL A 171 9.25 -10.37 -13.94
N GLU A 172 8.17 -9.61 -13.90
CA GLU A 172 8.00 -8.40 -14.71
C GLU A 172 7.63 -7.18 -13.86
N ASP A 173 8.09 -5.99 -14.23
CA ASP A 173 7.61 -4.72 -13.66
C ASP A 173 7.65 -4.68 -12.12
N SER A 174 8.64 -5.34 -11.54
CA SER A 174 8.71 -5.61 -10.10
C SER A 174 9.99 -5.08 -9.48
N THR A 175 9.94 -4.83 -8.17
CA THR A 175 11.06 -4.31 -7.39
C THR A 175 11.46 -5.31 -6.32
N GLY A 176 12.74 -5.65 -6.25
CA GLY A 176 13.29 -6.52 -5.22
C GLY A 176 14.36 -5.78 -4.43
N ILE A 177 14.21 -5.71 -3.11
CA ILE A 177 15.14 -5.01 -2.22
C ILE A 177 15.51 -5.96 -1.10
N GLY A 178 16.71 -6.52 -1.15
CA GLY A 178 17.24 -7.38 -0.11
C GLY A 178 18.47 -6.78 0.56
N ARG A 179 18.76 -7.24 1.78
CA ARG A 179 20.09 -7.04 2.36
C ARG A 179 21.17 -7.60 1.43
N ALA A 180 21.15 -8.90 1.17
CA ALA A 180 22.11 -9.62 0.33
C ALA A 180 21.75 -9.49 -1.16
N PHE A 181 20.53 -9.86 -1.55
CA PHE A 181 20.18 -9.98 -2.97
C PHE A 181 18.92 -9.20 -3.31
N GLY A 182 18.99 -8.31 -4.30
CA GLY A 182 17.80 -7.66 -4.85
C GLY A 182 16.90 -8.66 -5.60
N GLY A 183 17.50 -9.57 -6.36
CA GLY A 183 16.80 -10.70 -6.94
C GLY A 183 17.70 -11.71 -7.66
N GLY A 184 17.09 -12.72 -8.28
CA GLY A 184 17.78 -13.78 -9.02
C GLY A 184 17.38 -15.18 -8.55
N ALA A 185 18.24 -16.17 -8.80
CA ALA A 185 18.01 -17.54 -8.35
C ALA A 185 19.32 -18.31 -8.13
N ALA A 186 19.30 -19.27 -7.21
CA ALA A 186 20.45 -20.11 -6.90
C ALA A 186 20.09 -21.59 -6.77
N HIS A 187 21.10 -22.45 -6.92
CA HIS A 187 21.01 -23.91 -6.80
C HIS A 187 20.03 -24.59 -7.77
N PHE A 188 19.78 -23.99 -8.95
CA PHE A 188 18.79 -24.47 -9.89
C PHE A 188 19.42 -24.96 -11.20
N GLN A 189 18.62 -25.68 -11.99
CA GLN A 189 18.93 -26.03 -13.38
C GLN A 189 17.99 -25.27 -14.31
N ALA A 190 18.53 -24.44 -15.21
CA ALA A 190 17.70 -23.69 -16.15
C ALA A 190 17.07 -24.60 -17.22
N ARG A 191 15.88 -24.21 -17.71
CA ARG A 191 15.24 -24.81 -18.90
C ARG A 191 15.41 -23.87 -20.11
N PRO A 192 16.17 -24.23 -21.15
CA PRO A 192 16.38 -23.35 -22.31
C PRO A 192 15.09 -22.96 -23.05
N ASP A 193 14.06 -23.84 -23.06
CA ASP A 193 12.76 -23.60 -23.69
C ASP A 193 11.76 -22.85 -22.79
N GLU A 194 12.04 -22.76 -21.50
CA GLU A 194 11.23 -22.09 -20.48
C GLU A 194 12.17 -21.32 -19.52
N PRO A 195 12.89 -20.28 -19.99
CA PRO A 195 13.97 -19.67 -19.21
C PRO A 195 13.45 -18.91 -17.98
N VAL A 196 14.35 -18.67 -17.04
CA VAL A 196 14.12 -17.70 -15.96
C VAL A 196 14.34 -16.29 -16.52
N ILE A 197 13.33 -15.44 -16.43
CA ILE A 197 13.32 -14.09 -17.00
C ILE A 197 12.98 -13.07 -15.92
N PHE A 198 13.80 -12.02 -15.83
CA PHE A 198 13.46 -10.78 -15.15
C PHE A 198 13.34 -9.68 -16.21
N ARG A 199 12.21 -8.98 -16.26
CA ARG A 199 11.95 -7.94 -17.26
C ARG A 199 11.45 -6.66 -16.61
N ARG A 200 12.04 -5.51 -16.94
CA ARG A 200 11.66 -4.20 -16.36
C ARG A 200 11.69 -4.21 -14.82
N CYS A 201 12.61 -4.97 -14.25
CA CYS A 201 12.75 -5.11 -12.80
C CYS A 201 13.79 -4.15 -12.23
N LYS A 202 13.60 -3.75 -10.97
CA LYS A 202 14.60 -2.98 -10.21
C LYS A 202 15.06 -3.79 -9.01
N LEU A 203 16.32 -4.19 -9.00
CA LEU A 203 16.87 -5.12 -8.02
C LEU A 203 17.97 -4.43 -7.22
N TYR A 204 17.75 -4.30 -5.92
CA TYR A 204 18.60 -3.54 -5.00
C TYR A 204 19.16 -4.44 -3.92
N CYS A 205 20.46 -4.33 -3.74
CA CYS A 205 21.17 -4.83 -2.58
C CYS A 205 21.48 -3.68 -1.62
N LEU A 206 21.38 -3.94 -0.32
CA LEU A 206 21.66 -2.97 0.74
C LEU A 206 22.99 -3.24 1.46
N ASP A 207 23.71 -4.29 1.09
CA ASP A 207 24.93 -4.77 1.75
C ASP A 207 26.08 -4.94 0.73
N TRP A 208 27.29 -5.15 1.19
CA TRP A 208 28.46 -5.49 0.37
C TRP A 208 29.16 -6.77 0.84
N TRP A 209 28.68 -7.39 1.92
CA TRP A 209 29.32 -8.54 2.52
C TRP A 209 29.02 -9.84 1.76
N GLY A 210 30.06 -10.65 1.51
CA GLY A 210 29.91 -11.99 0.94
C GLY A 210 29.46 -11.95 -0.51
N ASP A 211 28.36 -12.65 -0.79
CA ASP A 211 27.76 -12.79 -2.12
C ASP A 211 26.76 -11.67 -2.49
N ALA A 212 26.68 -10.62 -1.66
CA ALA A 212 25.69 -9.55 -1.78
C ALA A 212 25.81 -8.76 -3.11
N ALA A 213 24.69 -8.65 -3.83
CA ALA A 213 24.62 -7.95 -5.10
C ALA A 213 23.19 -7.58 -5.52
N GLY A 214 23.06 -6.56 -6.37
CA GLY A 214 21.77 -6.16 -6.95
C GLY A 214 21.01 -7.36 -7.53
N ALA A 215 21.70 -8.23 -8.27
CA ALA A 215 21.24 -9.58 -8.55
C ALA A 215 22.32 -10.63 -8.25
N TYR A 216 21.89 -11.80 -7.81
CA TYR A 216 22.75 -12.97 -7.60
C TYR A 216 22.23 -14.18 -8.37
N VAL A 217 23.13 -14.87 -9.07
CA VAL A 217 22.78 -16.05 -9.88
C VAL A 217 23.75 -17.19 -9.65
N ARG A 218 23.22 -18.39 -9.35
CA ARG A 218 24.03 -19.63 -9.28
C ARG A 218 23.28 -20.79 -9.91
N ALA A 219 23.56 -21.07 -11.17
CA ALA A 219 23.14 -22.29 -11.85
C ALA A 219 24.18 -23.40 -11.63
N GLU A 220 23.74 -24.65 -11.60
CA GLU A 220 24.58 -25.81 -11.26
C GLU A 220 24.97 -26.63 -12.51
N ASN A 221 25.35 -25.96 -13.61
CA ASN A 221 25.75 -26.64 -14.85
C ASN A 221 27.15 -27.28 -14.73
N SER A 222 27.31 -28.50 -15.23
CA SER A 222 28.60 -29.19 -15.26
C SER A 222 29.62 -28.58 -16.22
N GLN A 223 29.14 -27.84 -17.22
CA GLN A 223 29.93 -27.11 -18.21
C GLN A 223 29.20 -25.82 -18.59
N MET A 224 29.91 -24.85 -19.19
CA MET A 224 29.30 -23.60 -19.65
C MET A 224 28.16 -23.89 -20.64
N PRO A 225 26.91 -23.46 -20.36
CA PRO A 225 25.79 -23.78 -21.24
C PRO A 225 25.77 -22.92 -22.52
N ASP A 226 25.17 -23.47 -23.57
CA ASP A 226 25.02 -22.77 -24.86
C ASP A 226 23.97 -21.66 -24.81
N ALA A 227 23.01 -21.77 -23.90
CA ALA A 227 21.93 -20.80 -23.65
C ALA A 227 22.10 -20.16 -22.26
N PRO A 228 21.61 -18.93 -22.05
CA PRO A 228 21.63 -18.30 -20.74
C PRO A 228 20.71 -19.05 -19.75
N ASP A 229 21.17 -19.19 -18.51
CA ASP A 229 20.40 -19.74 -17.40
C ASP A 229 19.31 -18.76 -16.93
N ILE A 230 19.66 -17.47 -16.92
CA ILE A 230 18.76 -16.35 -16.58
C ILE A 230 18.94 -15.23 -17.60
N THR A 231 17.82 -14.61 -17.99
CA THR A 231 17.80 -13.37 -18.77
C THR A 231 17.27 -12.20 -17.95
N PHE A 232 18.03 -11.11 -17.91
CA PHE A 232 17.58 -9.80 -17.44
C PHE A 232 17.33 -8.90 -18.66
N GLU A 233 16.12 -8.34 -18.78
CA GLU A 233 15.71 -7.48 -19.89
C GLU A 233 15.16 -6.16 -19.37
N ASP A 234 15.72 -5.01 -19.77
CA ASP A 234 15.30 -3.68 -19.31
C ASP A 234 15.37 -3.51 -17.78
N CYS A 235 16.26 -4.25 -17.11
CA CYS A 235 16.40 -4.22 -15.65
C CYS A 235 17.43 -3.20 -15.16
N THR A 236 17.20 -2.64 -13.97
CA THR A 236 18.20 -1.88 -13.20
C THR A 236 18.68 -2.74 -12.03
N LEU A 237 19.97 -3.05 -11.99
CA LEU A 237 20.62 -3.81 -10.93
C LEU A 237 21.53 -2.87 -10.13
N VAL A 238 21.31 -2.76 -8.82
CA VAL A 238 22.01 -1.82 -7.95
C VAL A 238 22.58 -2.53 -6.75
N GLY A 239 23.88 -2.36 -6.50
CA GLY A 239 24.48 -2.80 -5.24
C GLY A 239 25.59 -1.86 -4.78
N PRO A 240 25.89 -1.84 -3.47
CA PRO A 240 27.01 -1.08 -2.93
C PRO A 240 28.33 -1.47 -3.60
N ASP A 241 28.64 -2.77 -3.69
CA ASP A 241 29.89 -3.25 -4.32
C ASP A 241 29.68 -3.85 -5.72
N ASN A 242 28.61 -4.63 -5.92
CA ASN A 242 28.34 -5.32 -7.17
C ASN A 242 26.89 -5.15 -7.62
N ALA A 243 26.70 -4.87 -8.91
CA ALA A 243 25.37 -4.90 -9.50
C ALA A 243 24.92 -6.34 -9.75
N LEU A 244 25.85 -7.22 -10.13
CA LEU A 244 25.61 -8.62 -10.41
C LEU A 244 26.72 -9.48 -9.82
N GLN A 245 26.35 -10.55 -9.12
CA GLN A 245 27.26 -11.58 -8.66
C GLN A 245 26.85 -12.99 -9.08
N ALA A 246 27.85 -13.88 -9.17
CA ALA A 246 27.63 -15.31 -9.31
C ALA A 246 28.69 -16.13 -8.56
N GLY A 247 28.30 -17.35 -8.23
CA GLY A 247 29.16 -18.32 -7.54
C GLY A 247 29.29 -18.08 -6.04
N ASN A 248 29.67 -19.14 -5.30
CA ASN A 248 29.85 -19.11 -3.85
C ASN A 248 30.96 -20.12 -3.49
N PRO A 249 31.78 -19.89 -2.43
CA PRO A 249 32.79 -20.87 -2.03
C PRO A 249 32.19 -22.25 -1.77
N GLY A 250 32.87 -23.30 -2.26
CA GLY A 250 32.39 -24.68 -2.17
C GLY A 250 31.58 -25.16 -3.37
N PHE A 251 31.28 -24.29 -4.34
CA PHE A 251 30.55 -24.62 -5.56
C PHE A 251 31.46 -24.55 -6.80
N SER A 252 31.09 -25.28 -7.88
CA SER A 252 31.86 -25.34 -9.14
C SER A 252 30.98 -25.42 -10.40
N GLY A 253 29.69 -25.05 -10.27
CA GLY A 253 28.76 -24.98 -11.39
C GLY A 253 29.06 -23.81 -12.32
N HIS A 254 28.79 -23.98 -13.61
CA HIS A 254 28.91 -22.92 -14.61
C HIS A 254 27.56 -22.18 -14.73
N THR A 255 27.63 -20.87 -14.86
CA THR A 255 26.48 -19.98 -14.98
C THR A 255 26.66 -19.06 -16.19
N ARG A 256 25.65 -19.01 -17.06
CA ARG A 256 25.58 -18.06 -18.18
C ARG A 256 24.40 -17.12 -18.01
N ILE A 257 24.62 -15.82 -18.15
CA ILE A 257 23.59 -14.80 -17.91
C ILE A 257 23.48 -13.88 -19.12
N LEU A 258 22.27 -13.65 -19.60
CA LEU A 258 22.01 -12.61 -20.61
C LEU A 258 21.49 -11.35 -19.94
N LEU A 259 22.13 -10.21 -20.24
CA LEU A 259 21.68 -8.88 -19.82
C LEU A 259 21.39 -8.06 -21.08
N LYS A 260 20.14 -7.64 -21.24
CA LYS A 260 19.65 -6.93 -22.43
C LYS A 260 19.04 -5.60 -22.02
N ARG A 261 19.59 -4.49 -22.52
CA ARG A 261 19.17 -3.11 -22.19
C ARG A 261 19.16 -2.82 -20.69
N CYS A 262 20.08 -3.44 -19.96
CA CYS A 262 20.17 -3.31 -18.50
C CYS A 262 21.04 -2.12 -18.06
N HIS A 263 20.74 -1.62 -16.87
CA HIS A 263 21.57 -0.68 -16.13
C HIS A 263 22.18 -1.38 -14.93
N LEU A 264 23.52 -1.50 -14.91
CA LEU A 264 24.24 -2.17 -13.84
C LEU A 264 25.04 -1.14 -13.04
N ILE A 265 24.68 -0.95 -11.78
CA ILE A 265 25.15 0.15 -10.95
C ILE A 265 25.79 -0.41 -9.69
N SER A 266 27.13 -0.36 -9.65
CA SER A 266 27.90 -0.47 -8.41
C SER A 266 28.19 0.94 -7.89
N GLN A 267 27.81 1.21 -6.63
CA GLN A 267 27.94 2.54 -6.04
C GLN A 267 29.38 2.82 -5.53
N ASN A 268 30.17 1.76 -5.34
CA ASN A 268 31.55 1.87 -4.87
C ASN A 268 32.52 2.20 -6.02
N PHE A 269 32.91 3.48 -6.12
CA PHE A 269 33.96 3.98 -7.02
C PHE A 269 35.32 4.16 -6.33
N SER A 270 35.55 3.50 -5.18
CA SER A 270 36.67 3.75 -4.26
C SER A 270 37.97 4.22 -4.91
N GLN A 271 38.72 5.08 -4.23
CA GLN A 271 40.06 5.43 -4.70
C GLN A 271 40.91 4.15 -4.83
N PRO A 272 41.84 4.08 -5.81
CA PRO A 272 42.70 2.91 -6.04
C PRO A 272 43.48 2.44 -4.80
N ARG A 273 43.66 3.31 -3.81
CA ARG A 273 44.39 3.07 -2.55
C ARG A 273 43.49 2.77 -1.35
N GLY A 274 42.16 2.78 -1.53
CA GLY A 274 41.17 2.51 -0.49
C GLY A 274 40.77 1.03 -0.45
N THR A 275 39.47 0.77 -0.44
CA THR A 275 38.87 -0.56 -0.63
C THR A 275 38.18 -0.57 -1.99
N PRO A 276 38.91 -0.86 -3.09
CA PRO A 276 38.38 -0.86 -4.44
C PRO A 276 37.18 -1.78 -4.58
N GLY A 277 36.19 -1.35 -5.37
CA GLY A 277 35.05 -2.21 -5.67
C GLY A 277 35.49 -3.47 -6.41
N SER A 278 34.91 -4.61 -6.04
CA SER A 278 35.33 -5.91 -6.58
C SER A 278 34.98 -6.08 -8.07
N GLY A 279 33.97 -5.35 -8.57
CA GLY A 279 33.59 -5.21 -9.99
C GLY A 279 32.12 -4.88 -10.14
N VAL A 280 31.68 -4.27 -11.25
CA VAL A 280 30.23 -4.13 -11.50
C VAL A 280 29.57 -5.51 -11.61
N ILE A 281 30.25 -6.43 -12.30
CA ILE A 281 29.93 -7.85 -12.39
C ILE A 281 31.08 -8.63 -11.73
N TYR A 282 30.76 -9.51 -10.79
CA TYR A 282 31.76 -10.24 -10.02
C TYR A 282 31.46 -11.74 -9.88
N SER A 283 32.50 -12.55 -10.03
CA SER A 283 32.47 -13.98 -9.68
C SER A 283 33.15 -14.18 -8.34
N THR A 284 32.43 -14.68 -7.33
CA THR A 284 32.98 -14.92 -5.99
C THR A 284 34.09 -15.98 -5.99
N ILE A 285 34.05 -16.89 -6.98
CA ILE A 285 35.01 -17.97 -7.21
C ILE A 285 35.85 -17.70 -8.47
N GLU A 286 36.34 -18.75 -9.15
CA GLU A 286 37.07 -18.59 -10.41
C GLU A 286 36.17 -18.02 -11.52
N GLY A 287 36.65 -17.00 -12.23
CA GLY A 287 35.88 -16.32 -13.27
C GLY A 287 35.46 -17.22 -14.45
N ARG A 288 36.15 -18.34 -14.69
CA ARG A 288 35.79 -19.33 -15.74
C ARG A 288 34.41 -19.96 -15.56
N PHE A 289 33.86 -19.91 -14.34
CA PHE A 289 32.53 -20.43 -14.05
C PHE A 289 31.40 -19.46 -14.41
N LEU A 290 31.71 -18.20 -14.72
CA LEU A 290 30.73 -17.19 -15.09
C LEU A 290 30.94 -16.72 -16.54
N HIS A 291 29.86 -16.72 -17.32
CA HIS A 291 29.78 -16.03 -18.60
C HIS A 291 28.61 -15.03 -18.61
N VAL A 292 28.85 -13.81 -19.09
CA VAL A 292 27.79 -12.80 -19.26
C VAL A 292 27.70 -12.34 -20.71
N ASP A 293 26.51 -12.43 -21.30
CA ASP A 293 26.20 -11.84 -22.60
C ASP A 293 25.61 -10.43 -22.35
N LEU A 294 26.28 -9.38 -22.82
CA LEU A 294 25.86 -7.99 -22.66
C LEU A 294 25.30 -7.45 -23.98
N GLU A 295 24.04 -7.05 -24.00
CA GLU A 295 23.36 -6.45 -25.16
C GLU A 295 22.80 -5.08 -24.76
N ASP A 296 23.28 -4.00 -25.39
CA ASP A 296 22.80 -2.62 -25.15
C ASP A 296 22.82 -2.16 -23.67
N CYS A 297 23.80 -2.64 -22.88
CA CYS A 297 23.90 -2.36 -21.45
C CYS A 297 24.71 -1.11 -21.11
N THR A 298 24.33 -0.41 -20.04
CA THR A 298 25.19 0.61 -19.40
C THR A 298 25.62 0.13 -18.02
N LEU A 299 26.93 0.12 -17.78
CA LEU A 299 27.56 -0.28 -16.52
C LEU A 299 28.22 0.92 -15.84
N MET A 300 28.19 0.98 -14.52
CA MET A 300 28.92 2.00 -13.75
C MET A 300 29.42 1.47 -12.41
N GLY A 301 30.66 1.79 -12.04
CA GLY A 301 31.30 1.37 -10.78
C GLY A 301 32.82 1.52 -10.80
N TYR A 302 33.53 0.95 -9.83
CA TYR A 302 35.01 1.03 -9.81
C TYR A 302 35.65 0.46 -11.09
N LYS A 303 35.35 -0.79 -11.44
CA LYS A 303 35.80 -1.50 -12.67
C LYS A 303 34.70 -2.41 -13.21
N VAL A 304 34.77 -2.82 -14.47
CA VAL A 304 33.69 -3.62 -15.11
C VAL A 304 33.57 -5.02 -14.51
N PHE A 305 34.66 -5.80 -14.53
CA PHE A 305 34.68 -7.20 -14.10
C PHE A 305 35.61 -7.43 -12.92
N GLY A 306 35.30 -8.43 -12.11
CA GLY A 306 36.25 -9.06 -11.19
C GLY A 306 35.91 -10.51 -10.90
N ALA A 307 36.89 -11.24 -10.37
CA ALA A 307 36.71 -12.59 -9.88
C ALA A 307 37.63 -12.87 -8.69
N GLY A 308 37.29 -13.85 -7.86
CA GLY A 308 38.19 -14.36 -6.82
C GLY A 308 39.50 -14.89 -7.41
N GLN A 309 39.44 -15.50 -8.60
CA GLN A 309 40.60 -15.89 -9.38
C GLN A 309 40.29 -15.90 -10.89
N GLY A 310 41.26 -15.54 -11.73
CA GLY A 310 41.09 -15.58 -13.18
C GLY A 310 40.17 -14.47 -13.72
N GLU A 311 39.58 -14.70 -14.89
CA GLU A 311 38.77 -13.72 -15.61
C GLU A 311 37.36 -14.24 -15.88
N VAL A 312 36.37 -13.34 -15.83
CA VAL A 312 34.98 -13.61 -16.18
C VAL A 312 34.84 -13.69 -17.70
N GLY A 313 34.15 -14.71 -18.21
CA GLY A 313 33.80 -14.80 -19.62
C GLY A 313 32.73 -13.77 -19.99
N TYR A 314 32.83 -13.16 -21.17
CA TYR A 314 31.80 -12.24 -21.63
C TYR A 314 31.66 -12.19 -23.15
N SER A 315 30.49 -11.78 -23.62
CA SER A 315 30.21 -11.39 -24.99
C SER A 315 29.52 -10.01 -25.02
N VAL A 316 29.66 -9.29 -26.13
CA VAL A 316 29.12 -7.92 -26.28
C VAL A 316 28.38 -7.81 -27.60
N HIS A 317 27.16 -7.28 -27.55
CA HIS A 317 26.33 -6.96 -28.71
C HIS A 317 25.73 -5.55 -28.58
N GLY A 318 25.64 -4.82 -29.68
CA GLY A 318 25.04 -3.49 -29.70
C GLY A 318 25.85 -2.45 -28.90
N ASP A 319 25.14 -1.56 -28.20
CA ASP A 319 25.68 -0.37 -27.57
C ASP A 319 25.99 -0.59 -26.08
N VAL A 320 27.12 -1.24 -25.79
CA VAL A 320 27.54 -1.52 -24.40
C VAL A 320 28.55 -0.48 -23.90
N LYS A 321 28.23 0.14 -22.76
CA LYS A 321 28.96 1.29 -22.20
C LYS A 321 29.38 1.07 -20.76
N ALA A 322 30.49 1.68 -20.35
CA ALA A 322 30.96 1.65 -18.96
C ALA A 322 31.47 3.01 -18.47
N TYR A 323 30.91 3.51 -17.38
CA TYR A 323 31.46 4.63 -16.60
C TYR A 323 32.21 4.07 -15.39
N VAL A 324 33.54 3.98 -15.51
CA VAL A 324 34.40 3.40 -14.47
C VAL A 324 35.47 4.35 -13.99
N GLN A 325 36.04 4.06 -12.82
CA GLN A 325 37.13 4.82 -12.23
C GLN A 325 38.25 5.09 -13.28
N PHE A 326 38.84 6.28 -13.26
CA PHE A 326 39.63 6.81 -14.38
C PHE A 326 40.94 6.04 -14.66
N GLU A 327 41.49 5.31 -13.69
CA GLU A 327 42.69 4.47 -13.83
C GLU A 327 42.36 3.05 -14.31
N GLN A 328 41.08 2.63 -14.29
CA GLN A 328 40.69 1.28 -14.69
C GLN A 328 40.64 1.13 -16.21
N ALA A 329 41.00 -0.04 -16.71
CA ALA A 329 40.77 -0.38 -18.11
C ALA A 329 39.27 -0.66 -18.36
N VAL A 330 38.83 -0.43 -19.60
CA VAL A 330 37.51 -0.89 -20.07
C VAL A 330 37.73 -2.09 -21.00
N PRO A 331 37.03 -3.22 -20.79
CA PRO A 331 37.16 -4.43 -21.61
C PRO A 331 36.87 -4.20 -23.10
N ALA A 332 37.38 -5.10 -23.94
CA ALA A 332 37.21 -5.01 -25.39
C ALA A 332 35.72 -5.05 -25.78
N GLY A 333 35.34 -4.23 -26.77
CA GLY A 333 33.95 -4.11 -27.21
C GLY A 333 33.06 -3.21 -26.35
N ILE A 334 33.52 -2.75 -25.18
CA ILE A 334 32.76 -1.86 -24.30
C ILE A 334 33.25 -0.41 -24.45
N HIS A 335 32.32 0.54 -24.61
CA HIS A 335 32.63 1.96 -24.77
C HIS A 335 32.80 2.66 -23.42
N ARG A 336 33.95 3.30 -23.19
CA ARG A 336 34.18 4.13 -22.00
C ARG A 336 33.33 5.39 -22.06
N LEU A 337 32.55 5.64 -21.02
CA LEU A 337 31.89 6.91 -20.77
C LEU A 337 32.85 7.89 -20.10
N SER A 338 32.98 9.10 -20.65
CA SER A 338 33.81 10.18 -20.10
C SER A 338 33.05 11.16 -19.22
N GLN A 339 31.72 11.11 -19.27
CA GLN A 339 30.83 11.95 -18.48
C GLN A 339 29.95 11.09 -17.59
N TRP A 340 29.50 11.69 -16.48
CA TRP A 340 28.56 11.06 -15.56
C TRP A 340 27.26 10.63 -16.30
N PRO A 341 26.85 9.35 -16.22
CA PRO A 341 25.65 8.87 -16.89
C PRO A 341 24.39 9.22 -16.08
N ALA A 342 23.92 10.45 -16.21
CA ALA A 342 22.78 10.97 -15.43
C ALA A 342 21.50 10.13 -15.61
N GLU A 343 21.20 9.67 -16.83
CA GLU A 343 20.02 8.83 -17.11
C GLU A 343 20.12 7.46 -16.43
N THR A 344 21.28 6.81 -16.48
CA THR A 344 21.54 5.54 -15.79
C THR A 344 21.39 5.70 -14.28
N PHE A 345 21.96 6.75 -13.69
CA PHE A 345 21.80 7.01 -12.26
C PHE A 345 20.35 7.34 -11.88
N GLY A 346 19.63 8.09 -12.72
CA GLY A 346 18.20 8.37 -12.53
C GLY A 346 17.33 7.12 -12.53
N SER A 347 17.77 6.04 -13.19
CA SER A 347 17.06 4.75 -13.21
C SER A 347 16.98 4.05 -11.85
N ILE A 348 17.77 4.49 -10.85
CA ILE A 348 17.77 3.96 -9.48
C ILE A 348 16.42 4.20 -8.78
N ALA A 349 15.69 5.27 -9.05
CA ALA A 349 14.41 5.52 -8.38
C ALA A 349 13.35 4.50 -8.81
N PRO A 350 12.50 3.94 -7.91
CA PRO A 350 11.38 3.08 -8.30
C PRO A 350 10.45 3.72 -9.36
N PRO A 351 9.75 2.93 -10.19
CA PRO A 351 8.85 3.51 -11.20
C PRO A 351 7.68 4.25 -10.53
N VAL A 352 7.23 5.35 -11.14
CA VAL A 352 6.04 6.07 -10.66
C VAL A 352 4.79 5.34 -11.17
N ILE A 353 3.99 4.83 -10.23
CA ILE A 353 2.68 4.25 -10.53
C ILE A 353 1.67 5.38 -10.68
N ARG A 354 0.94 5.38 -11.81
CA ARG A 354 -0.11 6.36 -12.08
C ARG A 354 -1.48 5.74 -11.76
N PRO A 355 -2.29 6.35 -10.88
CA PRO A 355 -3.63 5.87 -10.59
C PRO A 355 -4.55 5.85 -11.82
N ALA A 356 -5.39 4.83 -11.97
CA ALA A 356 -6.65 4.97 -12.69
C ALA A 356 -7.53 5.93 -11.86
N THR A 357 -7.73 7.15 -12.34
CA THR A 357 -8.27 8.28 -11.57
C THR A 357 -9.74 8.11 -11.15
N HIS A 358 -10.08 8.49 -9.90
CA HIS A 358 -11.45 8.67 -9.39
C HIS A 358 -12.08 10.03 -9.72
N GLY A 359 -11.46 10.82 -10.60
CA GLY A 359 -11.91 12.19 -10.91
C GLY A 359 -11.68 13.23 -9.80
N LEU A 360 -11.18 12.83 -8.62
CA LEU A 360 -10.81 13.76 -7.55
C LEU A 360 -9.56 14.58 -7.95
N THR A 361 -9.71 15.90 -7.99
CA THR A 361 -8.59 16.81 -8.22
C THR A 361 -8.10 17.34 -6.88
N LEU A 362 -6.87 16.99 -6.52
CA LEU A 362 -6.22 17.51 -5.32
C LEU A 362 -5.69 18.92 -5.61
N GLU A 363 -6.41 19.93 -5.14
CA GLU A 363 -5.92 21.30 -5.18
C GLU A 363 -4.92 21.49 -4.05
N LYS A 364 -3.65 21.48 -4.43
CA LYS A 364 -2.51 21.48 -3.51
C LYS A 364 -2.26 22.81 -2.77
N ILE A 365 -3.25 23.70 -2.75
CA ILE A 365 -3.14 25.07 -2.22
C ILE A 365 -3.57 25.05 -0.75
N PRO A 366 -2.71 25.51 0.19
CA PRO A 366 -3.13 25.72 1.56
C PRO A 366 -4.27 26.73 1.62
N VAL A 367 -5.38 26.37 2.25
CA VAL A 367 -6.52 27.27 2.43
C VAL A 367 -6.28 28.18 3.64
N ASN A 368 -5.67 27.65 4.70
CA ASN A 368 -5.24 28.42 5.86
C ASN A 368 -4.13 27.65 6.62
N SER A 369 -3.62 28.25 7.70
CA SER A 369 -2.64 27.62 8.61
C SER A 369 -3.29 26.97 9.83
N LEU A 370 -4.61 26.72 9.80
CA LEU A 370 -5.36 26.12 10.91
C LEU A 370 -5.43 24.60 10.76
N CYS A 371 -5.61 23.94 11.89
CA CYS A 371 -5.69 22.48 11.99
C CYS A 371 -7.06 21.94 11.56
N GLU A 372 -8.14 22.60 11.93
CA GLU A 372 -9.51 22.08 11.74
C GLU A 372 -10.34 23.14 11.03
N SER A 373 -10.83 22.79 9.85
CA SER A 373 -11.69 23.66 9.05
C SER A 373 -12.65 22.84 8.21
N ALA A 374 -13.88 23.32 8.09
CA ALA A 374 -14.94 22.66 7.35
C ALA A 374 -15.54 23.59 6.29
N PRO A 375 -15.83 23.10 5.07
CA PRO A 375 -16.57 23.89 4.09
C PRO A 375 -18.05 23.89 4.49
N ILE A 376 -18.71 25.05 4.40
CA ILE A 376 -20.15 25.15 4.67
C ILE A 376 -20.80 26.20 3.78
N VAL A 377 -22.04 25.96 3.38
CA VAL A 377 -22.81 26.91 2.57
C VAL A 377 -23.73 27.72 3.48
N TRP A 378 -23.55 29.05 3.50
CA TRP A 378 -24.42 29.98 4.21
C TRP A 378 -24.94 31.06 3.26
N LYS A 379 -26.27 31.12 3.09
CA LYS A 379 -26.96 32.09 2.23
C LYS A 379 -26.33 32.17 0.82
N ASP A 380 -26.24 31.02 0.15
CA ASP A 380 -25.68 30.83 -1.20
C ASP A 380 -24.20 31.24 -1.35
N ARG A 381 -23.44 31.29 -0.25
CA ARG A 381 -22.00 31.51 -0.25
C ARG A 381 -21.28 30.30 0.33
N LEU A 382 -20.20 29.88 -0.31
CA LEU A 382 -19.27 28.92 0.27
C LEU A 382 -18.39 29.64 1.29
N CYS A 383 -18.40 29.14 2.50
CA CYS A 383 -17.67 29.65 3.64
C CYS A 383 -16.72 28.58 4.18
N LEU A 384 -15.75 29.01 4.97
CA LEU A 384 -14.88 28.15 5.77
C LEU A 384 -15.22 28.35 7.24
N PHE A 385 -15.63 27.27 7.88
CA PHE A 385 -15.88 27.19 9.32
C PHE A 385 -14.61 26.69 9.99
N GLU A 386 -14.04 27.49 10.89
CA GLU A 386 -12.68 27.30 11.39
C GLU A 386 -12.66 27.20 12.92
N CYS A 387 -11.94 26.20 13.44
CA CYS A 387 -11.60 26.15 14.86
C CYS A 387 -10.25 26.83 15.07
N VAL A 388 -10.27 27.99 15.73
CA VAL A 388 -9.06 28.76 16.06
C VAL A 388 -8.46 28.15 17.32
N ARG A 389 -7.22 27.63 17.23
CA ARG A 389 -6.46 27.15 18.38
C ARG A 389 -4.94 27.22 18.18
N PRO A 390 -4.14 27.37 19.25
CA PRO A 390 -2.69 27.23 19.17
C PRO A 390 -2.26 25.79 18.88
N ALA A 391 -1.23 25.61 18.04
CA ALA A 391 -0.71 24.28 17.69
C ALA A 391 -0.14 23.51 18.90
N SER A 392 0.46 24.20 19.87
CA SER A 392 1.05 23.61 21.08
C SER A 392 0.09 23.49 22.27
N GLY A 393 -1.19 23.79 22.06
CA GLY A 393 -2.18 23.98 23.13
C GLY A 393 -2.05 25.34 23.84
N GLY A 394 -3.11 25.76 24.51
CA GLY A 394 -3.23 27.04 25.21
C GLY A 394 -4.28 27.03 26.31
N HIS A 395 -4.71 28.22 26.74
CA HIS A 395 -5.81 28.45 27.67
C HIS A 395 -7.13 28.55 26.92
N SER A 396 -8.28 28.40 27.61
CA SER A 396 -9.60 28.48 26.98
C SER A 396 -9.83 29.75 26.14
N SER A 397 -9.26 30.89 26.53
CA SER A 397 -9.35 32.16 25.77
C SER A 397 -8.65 32.11 24.41
N ASP A 398 -7.75 31.15 24.20
CA ASP A 398 -7.04 30.96 22.93
C ASP A 398 -7.84 30.11 21.94
N TYR A 399 -8.99 29.55 22.37
CA TYR A 399 -9.86 28.73 21.54
C TYR A 399 -11.12 29.50 21.19
N SER A 400 -11.51 29.46 19.93
CA SER A 400 -12.75 30.08 19.46
C SER A 400 -13.13 29.55 18.09
N ILE A 401 -14.32 29.93 17.63
CA ILE A 401 -14.85 29.51 16.34
C ILE A 401 -15.00 30.74 15.44
N ARG A 402 -14.56 30.59 14.19
CA ARG A 402 -14.65 31.63 13.17
C ARG A 402 -15.36 31.11 11.92
N LEU A 403 -16.11 31.98 11.26
CA LEU A 403 -16.63 31.75 9.92
C LEU A 403 -16.02 32.80 8.98
N THR A 404 -15.41 32.34 7.89
CA THR A 404 -14.83 33.20 6.86
C THR A 404 -15.41 32.88 5.48
N ASP A 405 -15.34 33.84 4.55
CA ASP A 405 -15.63 33.56 3.15
C ASP A 405 -14.53 32.66 2.54
N PHE A 406 -14.92 31.61 1.81
CA PHE A 406 -13.98 30.59 1.36
C PHE A 406 -12.90 31.12 0.39
N THR A 407 -13.21 32.16 -0.39
CA THR A 407 -12.28 32.69 -1.42
C THR A 407 -11.51 33.89 -0.91
N THR A 408 -12.19 34.81 -0.24
CA THR A 408 -11.61 36.09 0.19
C THR A 408 -10.99 36.03 1.59
N HIS A 409 -11.32 35.00 2.36
CA HIS A 409 -10.97 34.85 3.78
C HIS A 409 -11.47 36.02 4.66
N GLU A 410 -12.43 36.80 4.19
CA GLU A 410 -13.07 37.85 4.99
C GLU A 410 -13.86 37.22 6.13
N GLU A 411 -13.63 37.71 7.35
CA GLU A 411 -14.32 37.23 8.55
C GLU A 411 -15.78 37.67 8.56
N MET A 412 -16.67 36.70 8.80
CA MET A 412 -18.11 36.90 8.85
C MET A 412 -18.67 36.80 10.27
N ALA A 413 -18.05 35.97 11.11
CA ALA A 413 -18.42 35.76 12.50
C ALA A 413 -17.26 35.21 13.33
N HIS A 414 -17.20 35.58 14.60
CA HIS A 414 -16.25 35.07 15.60
C HIS A 414 -16.97 34.95 16.95
N PHE A 415 -17.02 33.74 17.50
CA PHE A 415 -17.82 33.42 18.70
C PHE A 415 -17.26 32.18 19.43
N ALA A 416 -17.95 31.75 20.49
CA ALA A 416 -17.67 30.53 21.26
C ALA A 416 -16.23 30.44 21.79
N GLU A 417 -15.79 31.45 22.56
CA GLU A 417 -14.53 31.39 23.30
C GLU A 417 -14.50 30.15 24.23
N GLY A 418 -13.40 29.40 24.21
CA GLY A 418 -13.23 28.15 24.96
C GLY A 418 -13.76 26.89 24.27
N TYR A 419 -14.15 26.97 22.99
CA TYR A 419 -14.69 25.85 22.23
C TYR A 419 -13.92 25.61 20.93
N GLY A 420 -14.00 24.37 20.43
CA GLY A 420 -13.30 23.90 19.23
C GLY A 420 -13.73 22.47 18.88
N LEU A 421 -12.95 21.79 18.02
CA LEU A 421 -13.27 20.45 17.50
C LEU A 421 -14.71 20.37 16.95
N ALA A 422 -15.12 21.45 16.30
CA ALA A 422 -16.52 21.75 16.06
C ALA A 422 -16.95 21.35 14.64
N CYS A 423 -18.26 21.16 14.48
CA CYS A 423 -18.90 21.08 13.17
C CYS A 423 -20.08 22.05 13.10
N ALA A 424 -20.60 22.24 11.89
CA ALA A 424 -21.77 23.08 11.65
C ALA A 424 -22.73 22.47 10.62
N ILE A 425 -24.01 22.81 10.77
CA ILE A 425 -25.07 22.51 9.82
C ILE A 425 -26.00 23.71 9.69
N VAL A 426 -26.46 24.00 8.48
CA VAL A 426 -27.48 25.01 8.22
C VAL A 426 -28.82 24.33 8.03
N HIS A 427 -29.81 24.67 8.85
CA HIS A 427 -31.16 24.12 8.76
C HIS A 427 -32.19 25.24 8.88
N GLN A 428 -33.15 25.29 7.94
CA GLN A 428 -34.25 26.27 7.94
C GLN A 428 -33.79 27.73 8.15
N GLY A 429 -32.65 28.12 7.56
CA GLY A 429 -32.10 29.48 7.66
C GLY A 429 -31.44 29.81 9.00
N VAL A 430 -31.20 28.82 9.86
CA VAL A 430 -30.45 28.94 11.11
C VAL A 430 -29.12 28.21 10.96
N PHE A 431 -28.06 28.83 11.46
CA PHE A 431 -26.71 28.26 11.54
C PHE A 431 -26.56 27.56 12.88
N HIS A 432 -26.38 26.24 12.87
CA HIS A 432 -26.20 25.40 14.06
C HIS A 432 -24.75 24.94 14.14
N VAL A 433 -24.16 25.01 15.33
CA VAL A 433 -22.75 24.68 15.59
C VAL A 433 -22.68 23.76 16.78
N PHE A 434 -21.94 22.68 16.68
CA PHE A 434 -21.72 21.72 17.76
C PHE A 434 -20.24 21.69 18.06
N ALA A 435 -19.87 22.04 19.27
CA ALA A 435 -18.47 22.24 19.63
C ALA A 435 -18.16 21.67 21.01
N SER A 436 -17.00 21.03 21.12
CA SER A 436 -16.52 20.49 22.39
C SER A 436 -15.93 21.62 23.22
N ARG A 437 -16.19 21.58 24.53
CA ARG A 437 -15.69 22.59 25.47
C ARG A 437 -14.27 22.24 25.91
N PHE A 438 -13.34 23.18 25.78
CA PHE A 438 -11.97 23.01 26.29
C PHE A 438 -11.91 23.26 27.80
N ALA A 439 -11.37 22.29 28.54
CA ALA A 439 -11.14 22.39 29.97
C ALA A 439 -9.65 22.70 30.24
N SER A 440 -9.35 23.92 30.67
CA SER A 440 -7.97 24.39 30.86
C SER A 440 -7.20 23.64 31.96
N ASP A 441 -7.91 23.11 32.96
CA ASP A 441 -7.35 22.37 34.10
C ASP A 441 -6.88 20.97 33.72
N SER A 442 -7.69 20.24 32.95
CA SER A 442 -7.35 18.90 32.44
C SER A 442 -6.63 18.93 31.08
N ARG A 443 -6.58 20.11 30.42
CA ARG A 443 -6.02 20.34 29.08
C ARG A 443 -6.62 19.40 28.02
N THR A 444 -7.92 19.16 28.11
CA THR A 444 -8.66 18.25 27.22
C THR A 444 -10.09 18.77 26.97
N TRP A 445 -10.87 17.99 26.22
CA TRP A 445 -12.18 18.35 25.70
C TRP A 445 -13.29 17.56 26.38
N ASN A 446 -14.39 18.24 26.68
CA ASN A 446 -15.47 17.71 27.51
C ASN A 446 -16.80 17.69 26.75
N ASP A 447 -17.87 18.23 27.34
CA ASP A 447 -19.23 18.22 26.78
C ASP A 447 -19.31 18.83 25.38
N VAL A 448 -20.28 18.37 24.57
CA VAL A 448 -20.64 19.03 23.30
C VAL A 448 -21.73 20.06 23.55
N THR A 449 -21.44 21.30 23.17
CA THR A 449 -22.35 22.45 23.27
C THR A 449 -22.87 22.82 21.89
N HIS A 450 -24.18 22.99 21.79
CA HIS A 450 -24.86 23.48 20.60
C HIS A 450 -24.98 25.00 20.68
N PHE A 451 -24.55 25.70 19.65
CA PHE A 451 -24.79 27.12 19.42
C PHE A 451 -25.70 27.30 18.21
N LYS A 452 -26.60 28.28 18.25
CA LYS A 452 -27.43 28.62 17.08
C LYS A 452 -27.59 30.11 16.88
N SER A 453 -27.61 30.52 15.60
CA SER A 453 -27.84 31.90 15.18
C SER A 453 -28.47 31.97 13.80
N SER A 454 -29.42 32.90 13.58
CA SER A 454 -29.99 33.18 12.25
C SER A 454 -29.33 34.37 11.54
N ASP A 455 -28.55 35.17 12.26
CA ASP A 455 -27.93 36.39 11.78
C ASP A 455 -26.40 36.43 11.92
N LEU A 456 -25.81 35.37 12.50
CA LEU A 456 -24.40 35.21 12.85
C LEU A 456 -23.87 36.22 13.88
N LYS A 457 -24.76 36.97 14.53
CA LYS A 457 -24.42 38.01 15.52
C LYS A 457 -24.93 37.66 16.90
N ASN A 458 -26.20 37.26 16.98
CA ASN A 458 -26.85 36.85 18.22
C ASN A 458 -26.83 35.33 18.31
N TRP A 459 -26.25 34.80 19.39
CA TRP A 459 -26.03 33.38 19.59
C TRP A 459 -26.73 32.89 20.85
N GLU A 460 -27.50 31.80 20.72
CA GLU A 460 -28.00 31.00 21.84
C GLU A 460 -27.12 29.76 22.00
N SER A 461 -26.96 29.23 23.22
CA SER A 461 -26.15 28.04 23.47
C SER A 461 -26.70 27.13 24.56
N GLU A 462 -26.57 25.82 24.38
CA GLU A 462 -26.93 24.79 25.37
C GLU A 462 -26.05 23.55 25.27
N VAL A 463 -25.82 22.86 26.39
CA VAL A 463 -25.07 21.59 26.40
C VAL A 463 -25.99 20.46 25.93
N VAL A 464 -25.64 19.81 24.82
CA VAL A 464 -26.47 18.79 24.17
C VAL A 464 -25.96 17.37 24.39
N ILE A 465 -24.65 17.18 24.51
CA ILE A 465 -24.07 15.90 24.91
C ILE A 465 -23.23 16.14 26.15
N ARG A 466 -23.69 15.58 27.28
CA ARG A 466 -22.92 15.64 28.53
C ARG A 466 -21.86 14.55 28.55
N GLN A 467 -20.67 14.96 28.97
CA GLN A 467 -19.55 14.10 29.26
C GLN A 467 -19.91 13.14 30.40
N GLU A 468 -19.44 11.90 30.29
CA GLU A 468 -19.53 10.90 31.36
C GLU A 468 -18.11 10.54 31.85
N ASN A 469 -17.68 9.29 31.74
CA ASN A 469 -16.34 8.84 32.13
C ASN A 469 -15.40 8.75 30.92
N GLU A 470 -15.47 9.75 30.04
CA GLU A 470 -14.79 9.84 28.75
C GLU A 470 -14.58 11.32 28.42
N HIS A 471 -13.64 11.68 27.55
CA HIS A 471 -13.52 12.98 26.90
C HIS A 471 -14.18 12.92 25.53
N LEU A 472 -14.75 14.04 25.09
CA LEU A 472 -15.41 14.14 23.78
C LEU A 472 -14.63 15.12 22.91
N PHE A 473 -14.31 14.70 21.69
CA PHE A 473 -13.42 15.42 20.79
C PHE A 473 -14.19 15.95 19.58
N ASN A 474 -13.72 15.69 18.35
CA ASN A 474 -14.36 16.11 17.11
C ASN A 474 -15.79 15.59 17.00
N SER A 475 -16.67 16.42 16.45
CA SER A 475 -18.06 16.06 16.19
C SER A 475 -18.45 16.33 14.74
N SER A 476 -19.53 15.70 14.28
CA SER A 476 -20.14 15.96 12.98
C SER A 476 -21.64 15.73 13.03
N VAL A 477 -22.42 16.63 12.43
CA VAL A 477 -23.88 16.55 12.39
C VAL A 477 -24.38 16.49 10.95
N CYS A 478 -25.34 15.60 10.69
CA CYS A 478 -26.07 15.56 9.44
C CYS A 478 -27.57 15.34 9.66
N THR A 479 -28.36 15.65 8.63
CA THR A 479 -29.72 15.09 8.51
C THR A 479 -29.62 13.57 8.45
N GLY A 480 -30.57 12.85 9.03
CA GLY A 480 -30.65 11.39 8.95
C GLY A 480 -31.95 10.90 8.32
N LYS A 481 -32.19 9.58 8.40
CA LYS A 481 -33.44 8.95 7.95
C LYS A 481 -34.67 9.57 8.60
N GLU A 482 -34.56 9.84 9.91
CA GLU A 482 -35.57 10.50 10.72
C GLU A 482 -34.84 11.52 11.60
N GLY A 483 -35.02 12.83 11.36
CA GLY A 483 -34.34 13.87 12.14
C GLY A 483 -32.86 14.02 11.79
N PHE A 484 -31.99 14.00 12.81
CA PHE A 484 -30.58 14.34 12.73
C PHE A 484 -29.71 13.35 13.51
N ILE A 485 -28.49 13.17 13.03
CA ILE A 485 -27.46 12.34 13.66
C ILE A 485 -26.26 13.21 14.00
N LEU A 486 -25.73 13.00 15.20
CA LEU A 486 -24.48 13.57 15.68
C LEU A 486 -23.50 12.43 15.91
N ALA A 487 -22.39 12.44 15.18
CA ALA A 487 -21.23 11.62 15.44
C ALA A 487 -20.28 12.41 16.35
N TYR A 488 -19.68 11.76 17.34
CA TYR A 488 -18.67 12.38 18.20
C TYR A 488 -17.58 11.39 18.58
N GLU A 489 -16.34 11.87 18.56
CA GLU A 489 -15.16 11.12 18.93
C GLU A 489 -15.01 11.07 20.46
N SER A 490 -14.54 9.93 20.97
CA SER A 490 -14.43 9.65 22.39
C SER A 490 -13.19 8.80 22.72
N ASP A 491 -12.61 9.02 23.91
CA ASP A 491 -11.57 8.18 24.51
C ASP A 491 -12.11 7.19 25.58
N ASP A 492 -13.39 6.80 25.48
CA ASP A 492 -13.99 5.79 26.35
C ASP A 492 -13.08 4.56 26.49
N SER A 493 -12.66 4.32 27.73
CA SER A 493 -11.74 3.24 28.12
C SER A 493 -12.19 1.83 27.72
N GLN A 494 -13.46 1.63 27.35
CA GLN A 494 -13.97 0.36 26.83
C GLN A 494 -13.48 0.05 25.41
N TYR A 495 -13.05 1.06 24.66
CA TYR A 495 -12.69 0.97 23.26
C TYR A 495 -11.28 1.49 23.00
N ARG A 496 -10.79 1.31 21.77
CA ARG A 496 -9.60 2.03 21.31
C ARG A 496 -9.86 3.54 21.42
N PRO A 497 -8.92 4.34 21.95
CA PRO A 497 -9.08 5.79 22.02
C PRO A 497 -9.38 6.39 20.66
N PHE A 498 -10.23 7.42 20.65
CA PHE A 498 -10.76 8.08 19.46
C PHE A 498 -11.71 7.17 18.66
N SER A 499 -12.57 6.44 19.37
CA SER A 499 -13.70 5.72 18.77
C SER A 499 -14.87 6.68 18.53
N ILE A 500 -15.72 6.40 17.53
CA ILE A 500 -16.82 7.29 17.16
C ILE A 500 -18.14 6.75 17.71
N LYS A 501 -18.83 7.59 18.48
CA LYS A 501 -20.16 7.33 19.05
C LYS A 501 -21.22 8.18 18.35
N PHE A 502 -22.49 7.79 18.50
CA PHE A 502 -23.60 8.48 17.83
C PHE A 502 -24.71 8.91 18.79
N ALA A 503 -25.40 10.00 18.42
CA ALA A 503 -26.62 10.47 19.06
C ALA A 503 -27.65 10.88 18.01
N HIS A 504 -28.93 10.80 18.37
CA HIS A 504 -30.07 11.14 17.52
C HIS A 504 -30.83 12.34 18.07
N SER A 505 -31.35 13.18 17.19
CA SER A 505 -32.25 14.29 17.53
C SER A 505 -33.36 14.45 16.49
N ALA A 506 -34.55 14.86 16.92
CA ALA A 506 -35.64 15.22 16.02
C ALA A 506 -35.60 16.70 15.60
N ASP A 507 -34.90 17.56 16.35
CA ASP A 507 -35.07 19.03 16.32
C ASP A 507 -33.75 19.82 16.45
N LEU A 508 -32.60 19.14 16.44
CA LEU A 508 -31.26 19.67 16.70
C LEU A 508 -31.00 20.17 18.14
N GLN A 509 -31.98 20.11 19.04
CA GLN A 509 -31.89 20.62 20.41
C GLN A 509 -31.88 19.47 21.42
N SER A 510 -32.81 18.53 21.30
CA SER A 510 -32.93 17.38 22.19
C SER A 510 -32.18 16.19 21.61
N TRP A 511 -31.11 15.74 22.28
CA TRP A 511 -30.25 14.65 21.79
C TRP A 511 -30.31 13.41 22.68
N LYS A 512 -30.43 12.24 22.05
CA LYS A 512 -30.40 10.93 22.69
C LYS A 512 -29.19 10.13 22.21
N LYS A 513 -28.28 9.77 23.12
CA LYS A 513 -27.14 8.88 22.84
C LYS A 513 -27.63 7.50 22.35
N LEU A 514 -26.89 6.91 21.41
CA LEU A 514 -27.12 5.58 20.86
C LEU A 514 -26.00 4.64 21.32
N PRO A 515 -26.09 4.04 22.52
CA PRO A 515 -24.99 3.30 23.14
C PRO A 515 -24.54 2.06 22.35
N GLU A 516 -25.42 1.47 21.54
CA GLU A 516 -25.14 0.35 20.66
C GLU A 516 -24.34 0.73 19.41
N ALA A 517 -24.39 2.00 19.00
CA ALA A 517 -23.75 2.52 17.80
C ALA A 517 -22.37 3.09 18.15
N VAL A 518 -21.34 2.29 17.92
CA VAL A 518 -19.93 2.68 18.10
C VAL A 518 -19.13 2.16 16.92
N PHE A 519 -18.49 3.07 16.19
CA PHE A 519 -17.59 2.77 15.08
C PHE A 519 -16.13 2.80 15.54
N GLY A 520 -15.32 1.86 15.04
CA GLY A 520 -13.89 1.79 15.35
C GLY A 520 -13.54 1.28 16.76
N LYS A 521 -14.33 0.35 17.31
CA LYS A 521 -14.14 -0.18 18.68
C LYS A 521 -12.71 -0.65 19.00
N ASP A 522 -12.01 -1.20 18.00
CA ASP A 522 -10.68 -1.79 18.10
C ASP A 522 -9.62 -1.07 17.24
N ARG A 523 -9.97 0.05 16.61
CA ARG A 523 -9.11 0.80 15.68
C ARG A 523 -9.04 2.27 16.04
N TYR A 524 -7.99 2.96 15.59
CA TYR A 524 -7.91 4.41 15.70
C TYR A 524 -8.76 5.01 14.57
N THR A 525 -9.90 5.60 14.90
CA THR A 525 -10.88 6.15 13.93
C THR A 525 -11.33 7.54 14.33
N ALA A 526 -10.46 8.54 14.16
CA ALA A 526 -10.72 9.90 14.63
C ALA A 526 -11.44 10.77 13.58
N CYS A 527 -11.75 12.02 13.94
CA CYS A 527 -12.18 13.08 13.03
C CYS A 527 -13.41 12.70 12.16
N PRO A 528 -14.55 12.31 12.75
CA PRO A 528 -15.72 11.89 11.98
C PRO A 528 -16.29 13.05 11.15
N ALA A 529 -16.66 12.77 9.89
CA ALA A 529 -17.57 13.57 9.10
C ALA A 529 -18.71 12.69 8.55
N VAL A 530 -19.88 12.82 9.16
CA VAL A 530 -21.06 12.01 8.83
C VAL A 530 -21.97 12.76 7.85
N ARG A 531 -22.50 12.06 6.85
CA ARG A 531 -23.51 12.57 5.90
C ARG A 531 -24.57 11.51 5.64
N TYR A 532 -25.77 11.92 5.27
CA TYR A 532 -26.83 11.02 4.84
C TYR A 532 -27.19 11.30 3.39
N ALA A 533 -27.11 10.26 2.56
CA ALA A 533 -27.41 10.35 1.13
C ALA A 533 -27.97 9.01 0.65
N ASP A 534 -29.01 9.07 -0.19
CA ASP A 534 -29.57 7.89 -0.88
C ASP A 534 -29.90 6.68 0.04
N GLY A 535 -30.34 6.94 1.26
CA GLY A 535 -30.69 5.89 2.22
C GLY A 535 -29.53 5.38 3.09
N TRP A 536 -28.33 5.92 2.92
CA TRP A 536 -27.12 5.52 3.62
C TRP A 536 -26.53 6.67 4.45
N TYR A 537 -26.05 6.34 5.63
CA TYR A 537 -25.08 7.15 6.37
C TYR A 537 -23.69 6.86 5.80
N TYR A 538 -23.01 7.89 5.34
CA TYR A 538 -21.60 7.87 4.96
C TYR A 538 -20.79 8.50 6.08
N LEU A 539 -19.67 7.88 6.43
CA LEU A 539 -18.75 8.36 7.45
C LEU A 539 -17.36 8.47 6.83
N LEU A 540 -16.91 9.70 6.62
CA LEU A 540 -15.49 10.01 6.43
C LEU A 540 -14.83 10.03 7.80
N TYR A 541 -13.63 9.47 7.92
CA TYR A 541 -12.91 9.41 9.20
C TYR A 541 -11.41 9.22 8.98
N LEU A 542 -10.60 9.52 10.00
CA LEU A 542 -9.16 9.31 9.99
C LEU A 542 -8.79 7.90 10.43
N GLU A 543 -8.13 7.13 9.57
CA GLU A 543 -7.59 5.80 9.88
C GLU A 543 -6.07 5.88 10.12
N GLN A 544 -5.59 5.29 11.21
CA GLN A 544 -4.16 5.07 11.43
C GLN A 544 -3.68 3.79 10.72
N ARG A 545 -2.71 3.91 9.80
CA ARG A 545 -2.09 2.78 9.06
C ARG A 545 -1.08 2.00 9.91
N SER A 546 -1.57 1.38 10.99
CA SER A 546 -0.76 0.52 11.86
C SER A 546 -0.03 -0.60 11.09
N PRO A 547 1.24 -0.91 11.39
CA PRO A 547 2.06 -0.36 12.49
C PRO A 547 2.72 1.00 12.19
N ARG A 548 2.60 1.51 10.96
CA ARG A 548 3.16 2.80 10.56
C ARG A 548 2.40 3.94 11.27
N TRP A 549 3.15 4.94 11.74
CA TRP A 549 2.57 6.20 12.21
C TRP A 549 2.25 7.09 10.99
N PHE A 550 1.16 6.75 10.29
CA PHE A 550 0.73 7.38 9.05
C PHE A 550 -0.80 7.36 8.97
N PHE A 551 -1.42 8.48 8.59
CA PHE A 551 -2.85 8.71 8.78
C PHE A 551 -3.52 9.11 7.47
N GLU A 552 -4.59 8.38 7.11
CA GLU A 552 -5.33 8.55 5.87
C GLU A 552 -6.81 8.83 6.15
N THR A 553 -7.48 9.60 5.30
CA THR A 553 -8.95 9.73 5.36
C THR A 553 -9.58 8.53 4.66
N TRP A 554 -10.39 7.76 5.38
CA TRP A 554 -11.17 6.63 4.89
C TRP A 554 -12.66 6.96 4.88
N ILE A 555 -13.43 6.15 4.15
CA ILE A 555 -14.89 6.20 4.10
C ILE A 555 -15.53 4.83 4.39
N ALA A 556 -16.61 4.87 5.15
CA ALA A 556 -17.51 3.75 5.43
C ALA A 556 -18.96 4.16 5.17
N ARG A 557 -19.86 3.19 4.97
CA ARG A 557 -21.30 3.44 4.92
C ARG A 557 -22.12 2.48 5.79
N SER A 558 -23.28 2.92 6.25
CA SER A 558 -24.21 2.14 7.06
C SER A 558 -25.66 2.57 6.86
N GLN A 559 -26.63 1.67 7.06
CA GLN A 559 -28.06 2.01 7.08
C GLN A 559 -28.60 2.22 8.50
N ASP A 560 -27.91 1.68 9.51
CA ASP A 560 -28.39 1.56 10.89
C ASP A 560 -27.42 2.16 11.93
N LEU A 561 -26.26 2.69 11.49
CA LEU A 561 -25.15 3.20 12.31
C LEU A 561 -24.43 2.14 13.16
N ILE A 562 -24.80 0.87 13.02
CA ILE A 562 -24.27 -0.25 13.79
C ILE A 562 -23.43 -1.14 12.87
N SER A 563 -24.00 -1.51 11.72
CA SER A 563 -23.40 -2.37 10.71
C SER A 563 -22.75 -1.49 9.65
N TRP A 564 -21.41 -1.52 9.58
CA TRP A 564 -20.64 -0.66 8.68
C TRP A 564 -19.94 -1.45 7.58
N GLU A 565 -20.08 -0.98 6.35
CA GLU A 565 -19.35 -1.43 5.18
C GLU A 565 -18.21 -0.46 4.90
N LEU A 566 -16.96 -0.94 4.90
CA LEU A 566 -15.80 -0.13 4.49
C LEU A 566 -15.71 -0.11 2.97
N SER A 567 -15.39 1.05 2.40
CA SER A 567 -15.15 1.15 0.96
C SER A 567 -13.88 0.37 0.56
N LEU A 568 -13.98 -0.45 -0.48
CA LEU A 568 -12.82 -1.05 -1.16
C LEU A 568 -11.93 0.00 -1.83
N MET A 569 -12.52 1.15 -2.15
CA MET A 569 -11.88 2.31 -2.80
C MET A 569 -11.11 3.21 -1.82
N ASN A 570 -10.97 2.80 -0.55
CA ASN A 570 -10.16 3.52 0.43
C ASN A 570 -8.66 3.54 0.10
N PRO A 571 -7.90 4.58 0.48
CA PRO A 571 -8.35 5.80 1.16
C PRO A 571 -8.99 6.81 0.21
N VAL A 572 -9.80 7.71 0.76
CA VAL A 572 -10.28 8.92 0.05
C VAL A 572 -9.14 9.93 -0.11
N LEU A 573 -8.34 10.13 0.94
CA LEU A 573 -7.16 11.01 0.95
C LEU A 573 -5.98 10.29 1.61
N SER A 574 -4.80 10.40 1.01
CA SER A 574 -3.55 9.93 1.56
C SER A 574 -2.51 11.05 1.48
N PRO A 575 -1.65 11.24 2.51
CA PRO A 575 -0.60 12.25 2.49
C PRO A 575 0.31 12.14 1.26
N ASP A 576 0.58 13.26 0.61
CA ASP A 576 1.63 13.39 -0.42
C ASP A 576 2.94 13.98 0.14
N ASP A 577 3.95 14.17 -0.73
CA ASP A 577 5.29 14.66 -0.35
C ASP A 577 5.30 15.97 0.47
N LEU A 578 4.23 16.78 0.40
CA LEU A 578 4.13 18.07 1.09
C LEU A 578 3.15 18.03 2.29
N ASP A 579 2.49 16.90 2.53
CA ASP A 579 1.46 16.75 3.55
C ASP A 579 1.97 16.21 4.89
N GLY A 580 3.24 15.81 4.94
CA GLY A 580 3.80 15.13 6.10
C GLY A 580 3.32 13.69 6.17
N ILE A 581 2.63 13.33 7.25
CA ILE A 581 2.13 11.97 7.50
C ILE A 581 0.62 11.91 7.77
N ASN A 582 -0.09 13.02 7.54
CA ASN A 582 -1.46 13.19 7.98
C ASN A 582 -2.40 13.73 6.89
N ALA A 583 -3.59 13.15 6.81
CA ALA A 583 -4.74 13.66 6.05
C ALA A 583 -5.99 13.49 6.92
N SER A 584 -6.14 14.34 7.94
CA SER A 584 -7.18 14.28 8.99
C SER A 584 -8.26 15.34 8.85
N ASP A 585 -9.17 15.38 9.82
CA ASP A 585 -10.22 16.39 9.93
C ASP A 585 -10.98 16.65 8.62
N PRO A 586 -11.38 15.59 7.89
CA PRO A 586 -12.09 15.76 6.65
C PRO A 586 -13.46 16.37 6.95
N ASP A 587 -13.86 17.38 6.19
CA ASP A 587 -15.27 17.77 6.12
C ASP A 587 -15.64 18.24 4.71
N ILE A 588 -16.91 18.09 4.36
CA ILE A 588 -17.37 18.07 2.97
C ILE A 588 -18.67 18.85 2.75
N ALA A 589 -18.71 19.64 1.69
CA ALA A 589 -19.90 20.37 1.28
C ALA A 589 -20.04 20.41 -0.25
N GLU A 590 -21.28 20.40 -0.70
CA GLU A 590 -21.60 20.65 -2.10
C GLU A 590 -21.87 22.13 -2.32
N PHE A 591 -21.28 22.71 -3.36
CA PHE A 591 -21.56 24.07 -3.79
C PHE A 591 -21.45 24.18 -5.32
N GLN A 592 -22.47 24.76 -5.95
CA GLN A 592 -22.51 24.99 -7.40
C GLN A 592 -22.19 23.75 -8.25
N GLY A 593 -22.73 22.57 -7.86
CA GLY A 593 -22.56 21.31 -8.59
C GLY A 593 -21.17 20.67 -8.46
N ARG A 594 -20.36 21.13 -7.49
CA ARG A 594 -19.07 20.55 -7.14
C ARG A 594 -19.04 20.22 -5.66
N THR A 595 -18.23 19.24 -5.32
CA THR A 595 -18.05 18.80 -3.95
C THR A 595 -16.66 19.22 -3.47
N TYR A 596 -16.63 19.99 -2.38
CA TYR A 596 -15.43 20.52 -1.74
C TYR A 596 -15.16 19.72 -0.47
N LEU A 597 -14.00 19.09 -0.41
CA LEU A 597 -13.51 18.34 0.73
C LEU A 597 -12.33 19.11 1.33
N VAL A 598 -12.52 19.71 2.51
CA VAL A 598 -11.42 20.34 3.27
C VAL A 598 -10.86 19.30 4.23
N TYR A 599 -9.54 19.29 4.39
CA TYR A 599 -8.85 18.35 5.26
C TYR A 599 -7.56 18.96 5.80
N SER A 600 -7.07 18.41 6.91
CA SER A 600 -5.85 18.82 7.58
C SER A 600 -4.67 17.93 7.22
N VAL A 601 -3.54 18.56 6.92
CA VAL A 601 -2.26 17.90 6.69
C VAL A 601 -1.25 18.32 7.74
N GLY A 602 -0.25 17.48 8.02
CA GLY A 602 0.66 17.73 9.12
C GLY A 602 1.53 16.54 9.53
N ASP A 603 2.27 16.72 10.61
CA ASP A 603 3.13 15.70 11.21
C ASP A 603 2.52 15.04 12.47
N GLN A 604 1.28 15.41 12.82
CA GLN A 604 0.60 14.99 14.07
C GLN A 604 1.35 15.41 15.35
N LEU A 605 2.27 16.37 15.27
CA LEU A 605 3.12 16.77 16.40
C LEU A 605 3.31 18.29 16.51
N THR A 606 3.82 18.94 15.47
CA THR A 606 4.33 20.31 15.52
C THR A 606 3.65 21.26 14.55
N TRP A 607 3.05 20.77 13.47
CA TRP A 607 2.40 21.64 12.49
C TRP A 607 1.19 20.97 11.84
N SER A 608 0.25 21.83 11.45
CA SER A 608 -0.91 21.46 10.64
C SER A 608 -1.24 22.56 9.63
N LYS A 609 -1.85 22.22 8.50
CA LYS A 609 -2.42 23.16 7.54
C LYS A 609 -3.67 22.56 6.91
N SER A 610 -4.64 23.39 6.54
CA SER A 610 -5.80 22.92 5.78
C SER A 610 -5.55 22.96 4.28
N ARG A 611 -6.00 21.94 3.56
CA ARG A 611 -6.02 21.84 2.09
C ARG A 611 -7.44 21.53 1.60
N VAL A 612 -7.64 21.59 0.29
CA VAL A 612 -8.92 21.26 -0.34
C VAL A 612 -8.74 20.28 -1.50
N ALA A 613 -9.62 19.29 -1.56
CA ALA A 613 -9.81 18.42 -2.72
C ALA A 613 -11.18 18.71 -3.34
N ILE A 614 -11.25 18.74 -4.67
CA ILE A 614 -12.48 19.05 -5.40
C ILE A 614 -12.86 17.87 -6.28
N TYR A 615 -14.11 17.42 -6.11
CA TYR A 615 -14.73 16.43 -6.96
C TYR A 615 -15.70 17.12 -7.95
N PRO A 616 -15.61 16.86 -9.27
CA PRO A 616 -16.40 17.54 -10.29
C PRO A 616 -17.82 16.94 -10.41
N GLY A 617 -18.55 16.92 -9.30
CA GLY A 617 -19.92 16.42 -9.22
C GLY A 617 -20.55 16.64 -7.85
N SER A 618 -21.80 16.22 -7.71
CA SER A 618 -22.57 16.27 -6.46
C SER A 618 -21.96 15.40 -5.37
N ILE A 619 -22.31 15.69 -4.12
CA ILE A 619 -21.83 14.92 -2.97
C ILE A 619 -22.34 13.47 -3.02
N ASN A 620 -23.53 13.25 -3.58
CA ASN A 620 -24.08 11.91 -3.76
C ASN A 620 -23.29 11.11 -4.82
N GLU A 621 -22.92 11.74 -5.94
CA GLU A 621 -22.07 11.10 -6.95
C GLU A 621 -20.68 10.79 -6.37
N PHE A 622 -20.12 11.70 -5.58
CA PHE A 622 -18.88 11.47 -4.84
C PHE A 622 -19.01 10.20 -3.98
N PHE A 623 -20.02 10.12 -3.10
CA PHE A 623 -20.19 8.96 -2.23
C PHE A 623 -20.42 7.66 -2.99
N ARG A 624 -21.23 7.67 -4.05
CA ARG A 624 -21.44 6.47 -4.90
C ARG A 624 -20.16 5.99 -5.57
N SER A 625 -19.26 6.91 -5.96
CA SER A 625 -18.00 6.54 -6.61
C SER A 625 -17.06 5.68 -5.74
N PHE A 626 -17.21 5.75 -4.41
CA PHE A 626 -16.46 4.94 -3.46
C PHE A 626 -17.13 3.60 -3.13
N PHE A 627 -18.33 3.32 -3.62
CA PHE A 627 -19.04 2.06 -3.37
C PHE A 627 -19.70 1.55 -4.66
N PRO A 628 -18.88 1.11 -5.65
CA PRO A 628 -19.35 0.68 -6.97
C PRO A 628 -20.18 -0.61 -6.96
#